data_AF-Q9N268-F1
#
_entry.id   AF-Q9N268-F1
#
_cell.length_a   1.000
_cell.length_b   1.000
_cell.length_c   1.000
_cell.angle_alpha   90.00
_cell.angle_beta   90.00
_cell.angle_gamma   90.00
#
_symmetry.space_group_name_H-M   'P 1'
#
loop_
_entity.id
_entity.type
_entity.pdbx_description
1 polymer ?
#
loop_
_entity_poly.entity_id
_entity_poly.type
_entity_poly.pdbx_seq_one_letter_code
_entity_poly.pdbx_strand_id
1 'polypeptide(L)'
;AAIKGYWTTRPSFSTIYFLFAIFVVSTVFHCHQRLALVPAPWAYSARVVLAPRHLPREGLFTINSKGRLGNQMGEYATLYALAKLNGRPAFIPAQMHSALAPIFRITLPVLHSSTASRIPWQNYHLNDWMEEEYHHIPGRYVRLTGYPSSWTFYHHLRHEILQEFTLHDHVREEAQRFLRGLQARWAEQATFVGVHVRRGDYVHVMPR
;
A
#
# COMPACT_ATOMS: atom_id res chain seq x y z
N ALA A 1 62.01 6.92 29.61
CA ALA A 1 62.00 8.05 28.68
C ALA A 1 60.81 7.92 27.72
N ALA A 2 59.97 8.96 27.71
CA ALA A 2 58.93 9.38 26.73
C ALA A 2 57.93 8.37 26.14
N ILE A 3 56.68 8.49 26.58
CA ILE A 3 55.46 7.98 25.92
C ILE A 3 55.19 8.84 24.67
N LYS A 4 55.20 8.25 23.48
CA LYS A 4 54.79 8.90 22.22
C LYS A 4 53.27 9.09 22.21
N GLY A 5 52.82 10.32 22.49
CA GLY A 5 51.42 10.71 22.27
C GLY A 5 51.11 10.79 20.78
N TYR A 6 50.11 10.03 20.33
CA TYR A 6 49.51 10.20 19.01
C TYR A 6 48.70 11.49 19.00
N TRP A 7 49.17 12.48 18.25
CA TRP A 7 48.41 13.69 17.96
C TRP A 7 47.42 13.40 16.84
N THR A 8 46.13 13.31 17.17
CA THR A 8 45.07 13.41 16.17
C THR A 8 44.94 14.88 15.79
N THR A 9 45.37 15.21 14.56
CA THR A 9 45.20 16.55 13.99
C THR A 9 43.72 16.86 13.87
N ARG A 10 43.25 17.90 14.57
CA ARG A 10 41.88 18.39 14.42
C ARG A 10 41.72 18.92 12.99
N PRO A 11 40.71 18.47 12.22
CA PRO A 11 40.48 18.99 10.88
C PRO A 11 40.22 20.49 10.97
N SER A 12 40.79 21.24 10.03
CA SER A 12 40.54 22.68 9.95
C SER A 12 39.05 22.94 9.72
N PHE A 13 38.53 24.08 10.19
CA PHE A 13 37.14 24.47 9.94
C PHE A 13 36.78 24.40 8.44
N SER A 14 37.72 24.74 7.55
CA SER A 14 37.55 24.63 6.09
C SER A 14 37.30 23.19 5.62
N THR A 15 37.98 22.20 6.21
CA THR A 15 37.79 20.77 5.90
C THR A 15 36.42 20.30 6.35
N ILE A 16 35.93 20.78 7.49
CA ILE A 16 34.59 20.44 8.01
C ILE A 16 33.50 21.00 7.09
N TYR A 17 33.61 22.27 6.66
CA TYR A 17 32.65 22.87 5.72
C TYR A 17 32.64 22.17 4.37
N PHE A 18 33.81 21.77 3.86
CA PHE A 18 33.92 21.04 2.60
C PHE A 18 33.21 19.68 2.65
N LEU A 19 33.43 18.90 3.72
CA LEU A 19 32.76 17.61 3.90
C LEU A 19 31.25 17.78 4.10
N PHE A 20 30.82 18.81 4.81
CA PHE A 20 29.40 19.13 4.97
C PHE A 20 28.74 19.46 3.63
N ALA A 21 29.40 20.25 2.78
CA ALA A 21 28.91 20.57 1.44
C ALA A 21 28.76 19.32 0.56
N ILE A 22 29.75 18.41 0.58
CA ILE A 22 29.66 17.12 -0.14
C ILE A 22 28.47 16.30 0.37
N PHE A 23 28.31 16.20 1.69
CA PHE A 23 27.19 15.47 2.29
C PHE A 23 25.83 16.05 1.88
N VAL A 24 25.68 17.37 1.92
CA VAL A 24 24.44 18.06 1.50
C VAL A 24 24.18 17.82 0.01
N VAL A 25 25.17 18.04 -0.86
CA VAL A 25 25.02 17.83 -2.31
C VAL A 25 24.70 16.37 -2.63
N SER A 26 25.37 15.41 -1.98
CA SER A 26 25.12 13.98 -2.16
C SER A 26 23.71 13.59 -1.67
N THR A 27 23.27 14.14 -0.54
CA THR A 27 21.92 13.91 -0.02
C THR A 27 20.87 14.51 -0.95
N VAL A 28 21.07 15.74 -1.42
CA VAL A 28 20.20 16.43 -2.38
C VAL A 28 20.13 15.65 -3.69
N PHE A 29 21.27 15.23 -4.24
CA PHE A 29 21.35 14.41 -5.44
C PHE A 29 20.66 13.06 -5.26
N HIS A 30 20.89 12.38 -4.13
CA HIS A 30 20.25 11.10 -3.84
C HIS A 30 18.73 11.26 -3.66
N CYS A 31 18.28 12.33 -3.00
CA CYS A 31 16.87 12.70 -2.89
C CYS A 31 16.27 13.00 -4.27
N HIS A 32 16.96 13.76 -5.14
CA HIS A 32 16.50 14.03 -6.50
C HIS A 32 16.41 12.76 -7.35
N GLN A 33 17.40 11.87 -7.30
CA GLN A 33 17.32 10.58 -7.99
C GLN A 33 16.19 9.70 -7.46
N ARG A 34 16.00 9.64 -6.14
CA ARG A 34 14.85 8.95 -5.51
C ARG A 34 13.52 9.55 -5.96
N LEU A 35 13.41 10.87 -6.00
CA LEU A 35 12.19 11.57 -6.43
C LEU A 35 11.95 11.46 -7.94
N ALA A 36 12.99 11.32 -8.76
CA ALA A 36 12.87 11.11 -10.21
C ALA A 36 12.47 9.66 -10.56
N LEU A 37 12.84 8.69 -9.73
CA LEU A 37 12.47 7.28 -9.90
C LEU A 37 11.07 6.96 -9.36
N VAL A 38 10.55 7.77 -8.44
CA VAL A 38 9.14 7.72 -8.04
C VAL A 38 8.38 8.56 -9.06
N PRO A 39 7.55 7.97 -9.94
CA PRO A 39 6.66 8.77 -10.76
C PRO A 39 5.85 9.62 -9.78
N ALA A 40 5.91 10.94 -9.98
CA ALA A 40 5.08 11.94 -9.35
C ALA A 40 3.78 11.31 -8.78
N PRO A 41 3.58 11.21 -7.46
CA PRO A 41 2.34 10.65 -6.90
C PRO A 41 1.08 11.46 -7.28
N TRP A 42 1.28 12.60 -7.93
CA TRP A 42 0.28 13.50 -8.51
C TRP A 42 -0.03 13.22 -9.99
N ALA A 43 0.75 12.38 -10.68
CA ALA A 43 0.52 12.02 -12.08
C ALA A 43 -0.65 11.03 -12.28
N TYR A 44 -1.12 10.42 -11.19
CA TYR A 44 -2.33 9.61 -11.21
C TYR A 44 -3.39 10.32 -10.40
N SER A 45 -4.36 10.89 -11.11
CA SER A 45 -5.57 11.44 -10.53
C SER A 45 -6.36 10.30 -9.88
N ALA A 46 -5.99 9.93 -8.66
CA ALA A 46 -7.00 9.46 -7.73
C ALA A 46 -8.10 10.51 -7.79
N ARG A 47 -9.35 10.10 -8.07
CA ARG A 47 -10.49 10.96 -7.75
C ARG A 47 -10.45 11.09 -6.24
N VAL A 48 -9.68 12.07 -5.75
CA VAL A 48 -9.86 12.65 -4.43
C VAL A 48 -11.21 13.34 -4.56
N VAL A 49 -12.27 12.55 -4.40
CA VAL A 49 -13.60 13.08 -4.18
C VAL A 49 -13.44 13.82 -2.86
N LEU A 50 -13.24 15.13 -2.96
CA LEU A 50 -13.45 16.05 -1.85
C LEU A 50 -14.76 15.59 -1.22
N ALA A 51 -14.65 15.10 0.01
CA ALA A 51 -15.71 14.41 0.71
C ALA A 51 -17.06 15.09 0.42
N PRO A 52 -18.14 14.33 0.21
CA PRO A 52 -19.47 14.92 0.08
C PRO A 52 -19.65 15.98 1.17
N ARG A 53 -19.96 17.24 0.80
CA ARG A 53 -20.20 18.33 1.76
C ARG A 53 -21.24 17.93 2.82
N HIS A 54 -22.05 16.92 2.51
CA HIS A 54 -22.95 16.21 3.40
C HIS A 54 -22.74 14.71 3.29
N LEU A 55 -22.61 14.02 4.44
CA LEU A 55 -22.52 12.57 4.48
C LEU A 55 -23.73 11.93 3.76
N PRO A 56 -23.54 10.83 3.01
CA PRO A 56 -24.64 10.13 2.36
C PRO A 56 -25.71 9.76 3.38
N ARG A 57 -26.95 10.19 3.13
CA ARG A 57 -28.10 9.93 4.03
C ARG A 57 -28.40 8.43 4.15
N GLU A 58 -28.04 7.67 3.12
CA GLU A 58 -28.17 6.22 2.99
C GLU A 58 -27.10 5.44 3.75
N GLY A 59 -26.05 6.13 4.21
CA GLY A 59 -24.89 5.52 4.85
C GLY A 59 -23.76 5.17 3.89
N LEU A 60 -22.66 4.65 4.43
CA LEU A 60 -21.51 4.19 3.65
C LEU A 60 -20.68 3.17 4.42
N PHE A 61 -19.89 2.40 3.69
CA PHE A 61 -18.94 1.44 4.22
C PHE A 61 -17.51 1.97 4.15
N THR A 62 -16.74 1.63 5.16
CA THR A 62 -15.28 1.68 5.14
C THR A 62 -14.73 0.41 5.76
N ILE A 63 -13.42 0.22 5.74
CA ILE A 63 -12.74 -0.91 6.37
C ILE A 63 -11.54 -0.43 7.17
N ASN A 64 -11.12 -1.23 8.14
CA ASN A 64 -9.81 -1.03 8.74
C ASN A 64 -8.68 -1.12 7.70
N SER A 65 -7.57 -0.43 7.95
CA SER A 65 -6.34 -0.53 7.15
C SER A 65 -5.27 -1.14 8.06
N LYS A 66 -5.23 -2.47 8.17
CA LYS A 66 -4.27 -3.19 9.03
C LYS A 66 -3.33 -4.11 8.25
N GLY A 67 -2.17 -4.36 8.84
CA GLY A 67 -1.17 -5.26 8.27
C GLY A 67 -0.43 -4.67 7.07
N ARG A 68 0.18 -5.55 6.27
CA ARG A 68 1.05 -5.19 5.13
C ARG A 68 0.30 -5.30 3.80
N LEU A 69 1.01 -5.13 2.69
CA LEU A 69 0.44 -5.07 1.33
C LEU A 69 -0.63 -6.14 1.03
N GLY A 70 -0.36 -7.42 1.32
CA GLY A 70 -1.33 -8.50 1.08
C GLY A 70 -2.62 -8.34 1.87
N ASN A 71 -2.53 -7.94 3.15
CA ASN A 71 -3.71 -7.67 3.98
C ASN A 71 -4.47 -6.46 3.45
N GLN A 72 -3.76 -5.40 3.05
CA GLN A 72 -4.39 -4.22 2.45
C GLN A 72 -5.15 -4.57 1.15
N MET A 73 -4.58 -5.43 0.31
CA MET A 73 -5.26 -5.92 -0.89
C MET A 73 -6.52 -6.73 -0.55
N GLY A 74 -6.44 -7.62 0.46
CA GLY A 74 -7.58 -8.41 0.93
C GLY A 74 -8.70 -7.55 1.52
N GLU A 75 -8.36 -6.60 2.40
CA GLU A 75 -9.29 -5.63 2.98
C GLU A 75 -9.95 -4.79 1.87
N TYR A 76 -9.17 -4.27 0.90
CA TYR A 76 -9.70 -3.52 -0.22
C TYR A 76 -10.74 -4.31 -1.03
N ALA A 77 -10.38 -5.54 -1.44
CA ALA A 77 -11.24 -6.38 -2.26
C ALA A 77 -12.53 -6.78 -1.52
N THR A 78 -12.41 -7.03 -0.21
CA THR A 78 -13.55 -7.33 0.65
C THR A 78 -14.49 -6.14 0.77
N LEU A 79 -13.95 -4.95 1.04
CA LEU A 79 -14.75 -3.72 1.09
C LEU A 79 -15.48 -3.49 -0.25
N TYR A 80 -14.76 -3.64 -1.36
CA TYR A 80 -15.32 -3.48 -2.70
C TYR A 80 -16.52 -4.40 -2.93
N ALA A 81 -16.36 -5.70 -2.63
CA ALA A 81 -17.40 -6.68 -2.84
C ALA A 81 -18.60 -6.51 -1.91
N LEU A 82 -18.37 -6.37 -0.59
CA LEU A 82 -19.45 -6.25 0.37
C LEU A 82 -20.24 -4.95 0.21
N ALA A 83 -19.59 -3.85 -0.18
CA ALA A 83 -20.26 -2.60 -0.45
C ALA A 83 -21.21 -2.73 -1.66
N LYS A 84 -20.76 -3.37 -2.75
CA LYS A 84 -21.63 -3.66 -3.90
C LYS A 84 -22.78 -4.59 -3.53
N LEU A 85 -22.50 -5.67 -2.81
CA LEU A 85 -23.49 -6.64 -2.37
C LEU A 85 -24.60 -5.99 -1.51
N ASN A 86 -24.22 -5.06 -0.64
CA ASN A 86 -25.15 -4.36 0.24
C ASN A 86 -25.74 -3.08 -0.40
N GLY A 87 -25.41 -2.77 -1.65
CA GLY A 87 -25.90 -1.57 -2.35
C GLY A 87 -25.44 -0.26 -1.69
N ARG A 88 -24.25 -0.23 -1.10
CA ARG A 88 -23.74 0.93 -0.34
C ARG A 88 -22.48 1.54 -0.97
N PRO A 89 -22.30 2.87 -0.89
CA PRO A 89 -21.03 3.49 -1.22
C PRO A 89 -19.90 2.97 -0.32
N ALA A 90 -18.72 2.72 -0.88
CA ALA A 90 -17.51 2.39 -0.15
C ALA A 90 -16.46 3.49 -0.26
N PHE A 91 -15.75 3.75 0.83
CA PHE A 91 -14.60 4.64 0.86
C PHE A 91 -13.44 4.00 1.61
N ILE A 92 -12.24 4.09 1.07
CA ILE A 92 -11.03 3.55 1.70
C ILE A 92 -10.37 4.58 2.63
N PRO A 93 -9.72 4.15 3.72
CA PRO A 93 -8.87 5.04 4.51
C PRO A 93 -7.70 5.60 3.68
N ALA A 94 -7.27 6.84 3.99
CA ALA A 94 -6.12 7.45 3.34
C ALA A 94 -4.84 6.59 3.44
N GLN A 95 -4.65 5.89 4.56
CA GLN A 95 -3.52 4.98 4.75
C GLN A 95 -3.51 3.83 3.73
N MET A 96 -4.67 3.21 3.49
CA MET A 96 -4.81 2.14 2.50
C MET A 96 -4.54 2.67 1.09
N HIS A 97 -5.08 3.84 0.77
CA HIS A 97 -4.81 4.49 -0.51
C HIS A 97 -3.30 4.73 -0.71
N SER A 98 -2.60 5.28 0.28
CA SER A 98 -1.16 5.50 0.21
C SER A 98 -0.35 4.21 0.03
N ALA A 99 -0.86 3.07 0.52
CA ALA A 99 -0.21 1.78 0.36
C ALA A 99 -0.46 1.13 -1.02
N LEU A 100 -1.65 1.30 -1.59
CA LEU A 100 -2.10 0.58 -2.77
C LEU A 100 -2.03 1.39 -4.07
N ALA A 101 -2.42 2.67 -4.04
CA ALA A 101 -2.52 3.53 -5.22
C ALA A 101 -1.20 3.73 -5.99
N PRO A 102 -0.01 3.73 -5.37
CA PRO A 102 1.24 3.79 -6.12
C PRO A 102 1.52 2.53 -6.96
N ILE A 103 0.90 1.40 -6.62
CA ILE A 103 1.15 0.10 -7.25
C ILE A 103 0.03 -0.25 -8.24
N PHE A 104 -1.21 0.01 -7.85
CA PHE A 104 -2.42 -0.44 -8.52
C PHE A 104 -3.32 0.72 -8.94
N ARG A 105 -4.12 0.50 -9.99
CA ARG A 105 -5.13 1.44 -10.52
C ARG A 105 -6.47 1.34 -9.77
N ILE A 106 -6.43 1.39 -8.44
CA ILE A 106 -7.63 1.31 -7.58
C ILE A 106 -8.55 2.52 -7.79
N THR A 107 -9.87 2.29 -7.68
CA THR A 107 -10.89 3.30 -8.02
C THR A 107 -11.75 3.76 -6.84
N LEU A 108 -11.86 2.95 -5.77
CA LEU A 108 -12.59 3.36 -4.56
C LEU A 108 -12.10 4.73 -4.04
N PRO A 109 -13.03 5.65 -3.73
CA PRO A 109 -12.69 6.98 -3.27
C PRO A 109 -12.08 6.97 -1.86
N VAL A 110 -11.22 7.95 -1.59
CA VAL A 110 -10.57 8.11 -0.27
C VAL A 110 -11.49 8.82 0.70
N LEU A 111 -11.66 8.27 1.90
CA LEU A 111 -12.27 8.99 3.02
C LEU A 111 -11.21 9.78 3.77
N HIS A 112 -11.29 11.11 3.68
CA HIS A 112 -10.36 11.99 4.38
C HIS A 112 -10.47 11.82 5.90
N SER A 113 -9.33 11.83 6.62
CA SER A 113 -9.25 11.53 8.05
C SER A 113 -10.12 12.46 8.91
N SER A 114 -10.20 13.75 8.54
CA SER A 114 -11.03 14.74 9.24
C SER A 114 -12.53 14.46 9.13
N THR A 115 -12.96 13.83 8.03
CA THR A 115 -14.36 13.42 7.84
C THR A 115 -14.59 12.09 8.56
N ALA A 116 -13.67 11.15 8.40
CA ALA A 116 -13.73 9.84 9.04
C ALA A 116 -13.84 9.95 10.58
N SER A 117 -13.15 10.90 11.21
CA SER A 117 -13.18 11.08 12.67
C SER A 117 -14.50 11.61 13.22
N ARG A 118 -15.35 12.20 12.37
CA ARG A 118 -16.66 12.76 12.76
C ARG A 118 -17.81 11.78 12.56
N ILE A 119 -17.56 10.66 11.89
CA ILE A 119 -18.58 9.65 11.62
C ILE A 119 -18.67 8.70 12.82
N PRO A 120 -19.88 8.47 13.38
CA PRO A 120 -20.08 7.52 14.46
C PRO A 120 -20.10 6.09 13.89
N TRP A 121 -18.90 5.53 13.65
CA TRP A 121 -18.75 4.21 13.04
C TRP A 121 -19.32 3.08 13.91
N GLN A 122 -20.11 2.22 13.28
CA GLN A 122 -20.45 0.91 13.81
C GLN A 122 -19.41 -0.09 13.31
N ASN A 123 -18.64 -0.66 14.22
CA ASN A 123 -17.70 -1.71 13.87
C ASN A 123 -18.46 -3.00 13.59
N TYR A 124 -18.19 -3.62 12.45
CA TYR A 124 -18.75 -4.90 12.07
C TYR A 124 -17.61 -5.87 11.79
N HIS A 125 -17.46 -6.87 12.64
CA HIS A 125 -16.36 -7.85 12.53
C HIS A 125 -16.67 -8.87 11.44
N LEU A 126 -15.69 -9.11 10.58
CA LEU A 126 -15.74 -10.14 9.55
C LEU A 126 -14.85 -11.31 9.92
N ASN A 127 -15.31 -12.52 9.61
CA ASN A 127 -14.48 -13.70 9.61
C ASN A 127 -13.57 -13.72 8.38
N ASP A 128 -12.64 -14.67 8.35
CA ASP A 128 -11.71 -14.82 7.22
C ASP A 128 -12.35 -15.48 5.99
N TRP A 129 -13.67 -15.71 5.99
CA TRP A 129 -14.46 -16.23 4.86
C TRP A 129 -15.81 -15.52 4.76
N MET A 130 -16.43 -15.58 3.57
CA MET A 130 -17.76 -15.02 3.33
C MET A 130 -18.84 -15.82 4.07
N GLU A 131 -19.78 -15.13 4.70
CA GLU A 131 -20.95 -15.71 5.36
C GLU A 131 -22.24 -15.12 4.82
N GLU A 132 -23.32 -15.90 4.91
CA GLU A 132 -24.64 -15.52 4.41
C GLU A 132 -25.15 -14.22 5.05
N GLU A 133 -24.87 -14.01 6.34
CA GLU A 133 -25.27 -12.79 7.06
C GLU A 133 -24.66 -11.51 6.46
N TYR A 134 -23.51 -11.60 5.77
CA TYR A 134 -22.85 -10.44 5.17
C TYR A 134 -23.56 -9.92 3.91
N HIS A 135 -24.56 -10.63 3.40
CA HIS A 135 -25.47 -10.13 2.37
C HIS A 135 -26.31 -8.94 2.85
N HIS A 136 -26.54 -8.84 4.16
CA HIS A 136 -27.38 -7.80 4.76
C HIS A 136 -26.76 -7.25 6.05
N ILE A 137 -25.69 -6.48 5.89
CA ILE A 137 -25.00 -5.86 7.02
C ILE A 137 -25.81 -4.65 7.54
N PRO A 138 -26.26 -4.68 8.81
CA PRO A 138 -27.05 -3.61 9.39
C PRO A 138 -26.17 -2.38 9.70
N GLY A 139 -26.83 -1.24 9.87
CA GLY A 139 -26.17 0.02 10.24
C GLY A 139 -26.03 0.99 9.07
N ARG A 140 -25.90 2.28 9.41
CA ARG A 140 -25.77 3.36 8.41
C ARG A 140 -24.30 3.62 8.07
N TYR A 141 -23.45 3.76 9.06
CA TYR A 141 -22.02 4.03 8.87
C TYR A 141 -21.22 2.87 9.43
N VAL A 142 -20.82 1.94 8.56
CA VAL A 142 -20.21 0.69 8.98
C VAL A 142 -18.72 0.72 8.67
N ARG A 143 -17.93 0.36 9.66
CA ARG A 143 -16.51 0.06 9.50
C ARG A 143 -16.33 -1.45 9.64
N LEU A 144 -16.05 -2.09 8.52
CA LEU A 144 -15.68 -3.50 8.49
C LEU A 144 -14.35 -3.68 9.25
N THR A 145 -14.26 -4.71 10.07
CA THR A 145 -13.08 -5.04 10.88
C THR A 145 -12.72 -6.52 10.75
N GLY A 146 -11.51 -6.90 11.18
CA GLY A 146 -10.96 -8.25 11.01
C GLY A 146 -9.73 -8.22 10.10
N TYR A 147 -9.36 -9.36 9.53
CA TYR A 147 -8.33 -9.49 8.49
C TYR A 147 -8.85 -10.22 7.24
N PRO A 148 -10.01 -9.81 6.69
CA PRO A 148 -10.64 -10.53 5.61
C PRO A 148 -9.72 -10.56 4.39
N SER A 149 -9.32 -11.76 3.99
CA SER A 149 -8.34 -11.97 2.92
C SER A 149 -8.69 -13.16 2.01
N SER A 150 -9.83 -13.79 2.23
CA SER A 150 -10.29 -14.93 1.43
C SER A 150 -10.94 -14.52 0.12
N TRP A 151 -10.69 -15.32 -0.92
CA TRP A 151 -11.28 -15.17 -2.24
C TRP A 151 -12.82 -15.31 -2.23
N THR A 152 -13.38 -15.96 -1.21
CA THR A 152 -14.83 -16.20 -1.06
C THR A 152 -15.66 -14.92 -1.07
N PHE A 153 -15.13 -13.80 -0.60
CA PHE A 153 -15.83 -12.51 -0.59
C PHE A 153 -16.05 -11.94 -2.00
N TYR A 154 -15.10 -12.14 -2.91
CA TYR A 154 -15.02 -11.35 -4.14
C TYR A 154 -14.83 -12.18 -5.42
N HIS A 155 -14.91 -13.51 -5.32
CA HIS A 155 -14.79 -14.40 -6.47
C HIS A 155 -15.78 -14.07 -7.58
N HIS A 156 -17.03 -13.78 -7.21
CA HIS A 156 -18.10 -13.43 -8.14
C HIS A 156 -17.84 -12.10 -8.88
N LEU A 157 -16.94 -11.25 -8.35
CA LEU A 157 -16.49 -10.00 -8.96
C LEU A 157 -15.04 -10.08 -9.45
N ARG A 158 -14.48 -11.28 -9.64
CA ARG A 158 -13.06 -11.48 -9.95
C ARG A 158 -12.57 -10.60 -11.10
N HIS A 159 -13.36 -10.42 -12.15
CA HIS A 159 -13.00 -9.59 -13.28
C HIS A 159 -12.81 -8.11 -12.90
N GLU A 160 -13.69 -7.57 -12.05
CA GLU A 160 -13.59 -6.20 -11.55
C GLU A 160 -12.42 -6.05 -10.59
N ILE A 161 -12.23 -7.01 -9.66
CA ILE A 161 -11.09 -7.00 -8.73
C ILE A 161 -9.75 -7.03 -9.48
N LEU A 162 -9.65 -7.77 -10.59
CA LEU A 162 -8.46 -7.75 -11.43
C LEU A 162 -8.24 -6.39 -12.12
N GLN A 163 -9.32 -5.67 -12.46
CA GLN A 163 -9.20 -4.30 -12.96
C GLN A 163 -8.67 -3.36 -11.88
N GLU A 164 -9.21 -3.42 -10.67
CA GLU A 164 -8.76 -2.64 -9.51
C GLU A 164 -7.27 -2.88 -9.20
N PHE A 165 -6.81 -4.13 -9.30
CA PHE A 165 -5.41 -4.50 -9.09
C PHE A 165 -4.56 -4.53 -10.37
N THR A 166 -4.94 -3.77 -11.39
CA THR A 166 -4.08 -3.55 -12.55
C THR A 166 -2.86 -2.74 -12.14
N LEU A 167 -1.66 -3.27 -12.39
CA LEU A 167 -0.40 -2.57 -12.13
C LEU A 167 -0.28 -1.31 -12.97
N HIS A 168 0.30 -0.25 -12.41
CA HIS A 168 0.74 0.88 -13.20
C HIS A 168 1.85 0.48 -14.18
N ASP A 169 1.92 1.20 -15.30
CA ASP A 169 2.83 0.85 -16.40
C ASP A 169 4.29 0.86 -15.94
N HIS A 170 4.70 1.84 -15.12
CA HIS A 170 6.05 1.92 -14.58
C HIS A 170 6.45 0.69 -13.73
N VAL A 171 5.55 0.19 -12.87
CA VAL A 171 5.79 -0.99 -12.04
C VAL A 171 5.93 -2.23 -12.93
N ARG A 172 5.02 -2.38 -13.90
CA ARG A 172 5.05 -3.48 -14.86
C ARG A 172 6.34 -3.46 -15.68
N GLU A 173 6.73 -2.30 -16.20
CA GLU A 173 7.92 -2.13 -17.01
C GLU A 173 9.20 -2.39 -16.23
N GLU A 174 9.28 -1.93 -14.98
CA GLU A 174 10.41 -2.21 -14.10
C GLU A 174 10.57 -3.71 -13.85
N ALA A 175 9.49 -4.39 -13.47
CA ALA A 175 9.51 -5.84 -13.26
C ALA A 175 9.90 -6.59 -14.54
N GLN A 176 9.34 -6.20 -15.69
CA GLN A 176 9.67 -6.83 -16.97
C GLN A 176 11.11 -6.55 -17.43
N ARG A 177 11.64 -5.36 -17.15
CA ARG A 177 13.05 -5.03 -17.42
C ARG A 177 13.98 -5.90 -16.59
N PHE A 178 13.66 -6.13 -15.31
CA PHE A 178 14.41 -7.02 -14.44
C PHE A 178 14.42 -8.46 -15.00
N LEU A 179 13.26 -9.00 -15.37
CA LEU A 179 13.16 -10.35 -15.94
C LEU A 179 13.92 -10.47 -17.28
N ARG A 180 13.80 -9.49 -18.19
CA ARG A 180 14.58 -9.47 -19.44
C ARG A 180 16.09 -9.41 -19.20
N GLY A 181 16.54 -8.67 -18.18
CA GLY A 181 17.94 -8.63 -17.79
C GLY A 181 18.47 -9.98 -17.31
N LEU A 182 17.65 -10.76 -16.60
CA LEU A 182 17.99 -12.14 -16.24
C LEU A 182 18.02 -13.06 -17.47
N GLN A 183 17.03 -12.96 -18.36
CA GLN A 183 16.99 -13.77 -19.58
C GLN A 183 18.25 -13.54 -20.42
N ALA A 184 18.58 -12.28 -20.73
CA ALA A 184 19.76 -11.92 -21.53
C ALA A 184 21.09 -12.44 -20.93
N ARG A 185 21.15 -12.65 -19.61
CA ARG A 185 22.35 -13.15 -18.93
C ARG A 185 22.48 -14.68 -18.99
N TRP A 186 21.37 -15.42 -19.06
CA TRP A 186 21.38 -16.86 -18.79
C TRP A 186 20.87 -17.73 -19.96
N ALA A 187 19.93 -17.25 -20.79
CA ALA A 187 19.42 -18.00 -21.94
C ALA A 187 18.61 -17.12 -22.90
N GLU A 188 18.66 -17.42 -24.21
CA GLU A 188 17.78 -16.78 -25.20
C GLU A 188 16.29 -17.04 -24.92
N GLN A 189 15.95 -18.20 -24.34
CA GLN A 189 14.61 -18.56 -23.87
C GLN A 189 14.70 -18.99 -22.41
N ALA A 190 13.97 -18.30 -21.52
CA ALA A 190 13.94 -18.61 -20.09
C ALA A 190 12.49 -18.82 -19.62
N THR A 191 12.27 -19.88 -18.85
CA THR A 191 11.02 -20.09 -18.11
C THR A 191 11.21 -19.58 -16.68
N PHE A 192 10.40 -18.60 -16.27
CA PHE A 192 10.42 -18.07 -14.91
C PHE A 192 9.45 -18.83 -14.01
N VAL A 193 9.95 -19.37 -12.89
CA VAL A 193 9.15 -20.03 -11.86
C VAL A 193 9.12 -19.16 -10.61
N GLY A 194 7.93 -18.70 -10.21
CA GLY A 194 7.75 -17.89 -9.00
C GLY A 194 7.60 -18.77 -7.75
N VAL A 195 8.49 -18.63 -6.77
CA VAL A 195 8.41 -19.32 -5.48
C VAL A 195 8.39 -18.27 -4.36
N HIS A 196 7.32 -18.26 -3.56
CA HIS A 196 7.21 -17.38 -2.41
C HIS A 196 7.37 -18.19 -1.11
N VAL A 197 8.46 -17.96 -0.39
CA VAL A 197 8.75 -18.61 0.90
C VAL A 197 8.54 -17.60 2.03
N ARG A 198 7.43 -17.71 2.75
CA ARG A 198 7.14 -16.85 3.91
C ARG A 198 7.87 -17.39 5.14
N ARG A 199 8.90 -16.67 5.61
CA ARG A 199 9.62 -17.00 6.87
C ARG A 199 9.51 -15.89 7.89
N GLY A 200 10.30 -14.82 7.75
CA GLY A 200 10.22 -13.59 8.54
C GLY A 200 9.72 -13.75 9.99
N ASP A 201 8.73 -12.92 10.33
CA ASP A 201 7.96 -12.97 11.58
C ASP A 201 7.23 -14.31 11.81
N TYR A 202 6.89 -15.00 10.74
CA TYR A 202 6.16 -16.27 10.75
C TYR A 202 6.89 -17.39 11.51
N VAL A 203 8.23 -17.36 11.54
CA VAL A 203 9.05 -18.32 12.30
C VAL A 203 8.69 -18.33 13.80
N HIS A 204 8.18 -17.22 14.34
CA HIS A 204 7.84 -17.10 15.75
C HIS A 204 6.36 -17.43 16.07
N VAL A 205 5.52 -17.62 15.05
CA VAL A 205 4.07 -17.88 15.22
C VAL A 205 3.61 -19.23 14.68
N MET A 206 4.43 -19.93 13.90
CA MET A 206 4.07 -21.30 13.50
C MET A 206 4.09 -22.25 14.71
N PRO A 207 3.10 -23.16 14.83
CA PRO A 207 3.14 -24.23 15.81
C PRO A 207 4.45 -25.02 15.69
N ARG A 208 5.02 -25.41 16.83
CA ARG A 208 6.19 -26.29 16.88
C ARG A 208 5.81 -27.72 16.58
#